data_AF-A0A0M3INX2-F1
#
_entry.id   AF-A0A0M3INX2-F1
#
_cell.length_a   1.000
_cell.length_b   1.000
_cell.length_c   1.000
_cell.angle_alpha   90.00
_cell.angle_beta   90.00
_cell.angle_gamma   90.00
#
_symmetry.space_group_name_H-M   'P 1'
#
loop_
_entity.id
_entity.type
_entity.pdbx_description
1 polymer ?
#
loop_
_entity_poly.entity_id
_entity_poly.type
_entity_poly.pdbx_seq_one_letter_code
_entity_poly.pdbx_strand_id
1 'polypeptide(L)'
;MIRTVTYEDSLVRNDTFDDEQQKSSDEDKAPLHGSVYDDEATTSTSLCTTSNYESPSRSTSDSNFPRSADTSKNVWIVERQELDNDSDSLTWHLLKRPHYGTNGLEYPLLKENRIAGHRAKVKTNELKNKESRISSGFLLPLLISAVFVLSFTSIILLITVIVLSIKNAKIPEITDANCSTNIPRFAANYKPFRQTMWQNLQQQSDISTQLMSSFRPMNIRDNIRWLSEKVHVAGTPENAQIMRRLAEQYESYGYEVKTYDYKVLLSYPIYDRPNRIEYTDESGEWIEVSNGLGERLGPEEAKLQQADPRGLVYWTAYSQNGTAEGSIVYANYGTFDDYSQLDKLGISLNGKIVLCRYGGIFRGDKVQIAEDRGAIGVIIYNDPFDYARDNNANKTFPDRVWMPPSGAQRGTLLKTDGDPETPFFPSKHYTYRTEREEQLRNRRIMPNVPVMPIGYRDAVKIMQNLDGPRVPWSGWKGNMNATYRLTGSTRFRLSVNSITSRRTITNVIATMRGTDEPDRYILFGNHVDAWVQGAIDPNSGTATLLEMARVLASVSREIKWRPRRTIMFCQWDAEEFGLIGSSEWVEEFMKPLQQRAVAMINVDNINGNTTISVKAVPLLYRAIVDATAK
;
A
#
# COMPACT_ATOMS: atom_id res chain seq x y z
N MET A 1 1.31 -13.47 8.56
CA MET A 1 0.56 -12.34 7.99
C MET A 1 1.56 -11.47 7.27
N ILE A 2 1.40 -11.31 5.97
CA ILE A 2 2.23 -10.41 5.17
C ILE A 2 1.58 -9.04 5.35
N ARG A 3 2.26 -8.14 6.06
CA ARG A 3 1.89 -6.72 6.13
C ARG A 3 1.82 -6.24 4.69
N THR A 4 0.63 -5.87 4.20
CA THR A 4 0.55 -5.03 3.01
C THR A 4 1.07 -3.68 3.47
N VAL A 5 2.38 -3.48 3.40
CA VAL A 5 2.90 -2.12 3.44
C VAL A 5 2.38 -1.50 2.16
N THR A 6 1.31 -0.73 2.27
CA THR A 6 0.99 0.34 1.33
C THR A 6 2.18 1.29 1.38
N TYR A 7 3.25 0.92 0.67
CA TYR A 7 4.14 1.90 0.10
C TYR A 7 3.26 2.67 -0.88
N GLU A 8 2.66 3.76 -0.40
CA GLU A 8 2.25 4.92 -1.19
C GLU A 8 3.52 5.58 -1.76
N ASP A 9 4.31 4.81 -2.52
CA ASP A 9 5.40 5.36 -3.31
C ASP A 9 4.77 6.00 -4.54
N SER A 10 4.74 7.33 -4.54
CA SER A 10 4.56 8.13 -5.75
C SER A 10 5.81 8.06 -6.63
N LEU A 11 6.13 6.85 -7.12
CA LEU A 11 7.13 6.64 -8.17
C LEU A 11 6.52 7.01 -9.53
N VAL A 12 6.34 8.31 -9.76
CA VAL A 12 6.20 8.85 -11.12
C VAL A 12 7.59 9.33 -11.54
N ARG A 13 8.23 8.59 -12.45
CA ARG A 13 9.51 8.95 -13.06
C ARG A 13 9.34 10.19 -13.94
N ASN A 14 10.41 10.99 -14.00
CA ASN A 14 10.57 12.10 -14.93
C ASN A 14 10.46 11.58 -16.36
N ASP A 15 9.51 12.07 -17.14
CA ASP A 15 9.63 12.12 -18.60
C ASP A 15 9.00 13.43 -19.10
N THR A 16 9.81 14.17 -19.85
CA THR A 16 9.47 15.41 -20.54
C THR A 16 8.52 15.11 -21.71
N PHE A 17 7.38 15.80 -21.77
CA PHE A 17 6.49 15.77 -22.93
C PHE A 17 7.00 16.76 -23.99
N ASP A 18 7.40 16.24 -25.15
CA ASP A 18 7.43 16.98 -26.41
C ASP A 18 6.10 16.71 -27.13
N ASP A 19 5.35 17.77 -27.42
CA ASP A 19 4.11 17.74 -28.21
C ASP A 19 4.45 17.71 -29.71
N GLU A 20 4.11 16.63 -30.41
CA GLU A 20 3.93 16.66 -31.87
C GLU A 20 2.43 16.75 -32.21
N GLN A 21 2.06 17.92 -32.75
CA GLN A 21 0.79 18.15 -33.42
C GLN A 21 0.70 17.32 -34.72
N GLN A 22 -0.43 16.63 -34.92
CA GLN A 22 -0.82 16.16 -36.25
C GLN A 22 -2.20 16.69 -36.65
N LYS A 23 -2.19 17.51 -37.72
CA LYS A 23 -3.33 17.99 -38.50
C LYS A 23 -3.69 16.97 -39.60
N SER A 24 -4.99 16.79 -39.87
CA SER A 24 -5.58 16.53 -41.19
C SER A 24 -7.11 16.73 -41.08
N SER A 25 -7.76 17.73 -41.72
CA SER A 25 -8.26 17.79 -43.12
C SER A 25 -9.09 16.55 -43.52
N ASP A 26 -10.30 16.58 -44.08
CA ASP A 26 -11.17 17.62 -44.65
C ASP A 26 -12.60 17.05 -44.85
N GLU A 27 -13.59 17.94 -44.96
CA GLU A 27 -14.84 17.90 -45.79
C GLU A 27 -15.83 16.71 -45.62
N ASP A 28 -17.16 16.87 -45.53
CA ASP A 28 -18.03 17.66 -46.42
C ASP A 28 -19.52 17.66 -45.93
N LYS A 29 -20.23 18.74 -46.28
CA LYS A 29 -21.70 18.92 -46.50
C LYS A 29 -22.75 18.89 -45.37
N ALA A 30 -23.27 20.09 -45.09
CA ALA A 30 -24.66 20.38 -44.70
C ALA A 30 -25.56 20.53 -45.97
N PRO A 31 -26.92 20.65 -45.91
CA PRO A 31 -27.51 21.95 -45.52
C PRO A 31 -28.96 21.98 -44.91
N LEU A 32 -29.22 23.10 -44.21
CA LEU A 32 -30.41 24.00 -44.18
C LEU A 32 -31.78 23.58 -43.57
N HIS A 33 -32.22 24.35 -42.55
CA HIS A 33 -33.38 25.27 -42.59
C HIS A 33 -33.46 26.07 -41.25
N GLY A 34 -33.36 27.41 -41.24
CA GLY A 34 -34.46 28.39 -41.06
C GLY A 34 -34.71 28.72 -39.57
N SER A 35 -34.88 29.94 -39.05
CA SER A 35 -35.22 31.27 -39.58
C SER A 35 -35.18 32.32 -38.43
N VAL A 36 -34.64 33.52 -38.71
CA VAL A 36 -35.15 34.89 -38.41
C VAL A 36 -35.49 35.30 -36.95
N TYR A 37 -34.77 36.29 -36.39
CA TYR A 37 -35.24 37.68 -36.15
C TYR A 37 -34.13 38.59 -35.54
N ASP A 38 -34.06 39.80 -36.12
CA ASP A 38 -33.47 41.11 -35.77
C ASP A 38 -33.34 41.45 -34.26
N ASP A 39 -32.60 42.45 -33.75
CA ASP A 39 -32.00 43.66 -34.32
C ASP A 39 -31.04 44.32 -33.28
N GLU A 40 -30.38 45.39 -33.74
CA GLU A 40 -29.74 46.51 -33.01
C GLU A 40 -28.21 46.56 -32.81
N ALA A 41 -27.70 47.64 -33.41
CA ALA A 41 -26.33 48.09 -33.52
C ALA A 41 -25.86 48.88 -32.29
N THR A 42 -24.54 48.94 -32.08
CA THR A 42 -23.83 50.24 -32.00
C THR A 42 -22.32 50.07 -32.12
N THR A 43 -21.78 50.89 -33.01
CA THR A 43 -20.37 51.15 -33.34
C THR A 43 -19.56 51.74 -32.19
N SER A 44 -18.29 51.37 -32.06
CA SER A 44 -17.19 52.35 -32.12
C SER A 44 -15.82 51.69 -32.36
N THR A 45 -15.00 52.46 -33.06
CA THR A 45 -13.79 52.18 -33.82
C THR A 45 -12.48 52.26 -33.04
N SER A 46 -11.42 51.79 -33.72
CA SER A 46 -10.00 52.22 -33.64
C SER A 46 -9.12 51.34 -32.73
N LEU A 47 -7.88 50.95 -33.06
CA LEU A 47 -6.95 51.36 -34.11
C LEU A 47 -5.85 50.26 -34.25
N CYS A 48 -5.43 49.98 -35.48
CA CYS A 48 -4.21 49.25 -35.81
C CYS A 48 -2.95 50.02 -35.39
N THR A 49 -1.87 49.29 -35.06
CA THR A 49 -0.52 49.58 -35.58
C THR A 49 0.38 48.34 -35.55
N THR A 50 0.91 48.03 -36.73
CA THR A 50 1.97 47.07 -37.04
C THR A 50 3.30 47.80 -37.26
N SER A 51 4.42 47.22 -36.81
CA SER A 51 5.75 47.28 -37.46
C SER A 51 6.71 46.41 -36.62
N ASN A 52 7.22 45.27 -37.11
CA ASN A 52 8.35 45.06 -38.05
C ASN A 52 9.74 45.35 -37.47
N TYR A 53 10.71 44.52 -37.90
CA TYR A 53 12.17 44.51 -37.67
C TYR A 53 12.66 43.73 -36.44
N GLU A 54 13.66 42.85 -36.47
CA GLU A 54 14.51 42.25 -37.51
C GLU A 54 15.32 41.13 -36.82
N SER A 55 15.69 40.06 -37.54
CA SER A 55 16.72 39.09 -37.11
C SER A 55 18.11 39.59 -37.55
N PRO A 56 19.23 39.10 -36.95
CA PRO A 56 19.99 38.14 -37.75
C PRO A 56 20.83 37.07 -37.00
N SER A 57 21.10 36.02 -37.79
CA SER A 57 22.33 35.19 -37.90
C SER A 57 22.72 34.15 -36.83
N ARG A 58 22.74 32.90 -37.34
CA ARG A 58 23.53 31.74 -36.91
C ARG A 58 25.04 31.99 -36.96
N SER A 59 25.78 31.34 -36.06
CA SER A 59 27.10 30.76 -36.37
C SER A 59 27.31 29.46 -35.58
N THR A 60 27.88 28.46 -36.26
CA THR A 60 28.27 27.13 -35.78
C THR A 60 29.74 27.11 -35.38
N SER A 61 30.12 26.44 -34.29
CA SER A 61 31.40 25.73 -34.18
C SER A 61 31.44 24.80 -32.95
N ASP A 62 32.25 23.75 -33.10
CA ASP A 62 32.28 22.49 -32.38
C ASP A 62 32.95 22.47 -30.99
N SER A 63 32.61 21.41 -30.26
CA SER A 63 33.47 20.61 -29.34
C SER A 63 34.02 21.22 -28.04
N ASN A 64 33.53 20.73 -26.90
CA ASN A 64 34.32 19.91 -25.96
C ASN A 64 33.53 19.56 -24.68
N PHE A 65 33.30 18.27 -24.48
CA PHE A 65 32.89 17.67 -23.21
C PHE A 65 34.06 17.63 -22.21
N PRO A 66 33.77 17.68 -20.90
CA PRO A 66 34.43 16.76 -19.99
C PRO A 66 33.44 15.91 -19.17
N ARG A 67 33.85 14.63 -19.07
CA ARG A 67 33.35 13.48 -18.31
C ARG A 67 32.99 13.80 -16.85
N SER A 68 31.76 13.50 -16.44
CA SER A 68 31.31 12.33 -15.64
C SER A 68 31.85 12.24 -14.20
N ALA A 69 30.98 12.50 -13.23
CA ALA A 69 31.05 11.90 -11.89
C ALA A 69 29.74 11.14 -11.64
N ASP A 70 29.92 9.90 -11.24
CA ASP A 70 29.03 8.74 -11.22
C ASP A 70 27.91 8.84 -10.17
N THR A 71 26.66 8.64 -10.58
CA THR A 71 25.55 8.27 -9.68
C THR A 71 24.86 7.04 -10.26
N SER A 72 25.22 5.88 -9.74
CA SER A 72 24.67 4.58 -10.13
C SER A 72 23.19 4.47 -9.74
N LYS A 73 22.30 4.70 -10.71
CA LYS A 73 20.91 4.23 -10.69
C LYS A 73 20.84 2.97 -11.56
N ASN A 74 20.70 1.80 -10.93
CA ASN A 74 20.39 0.56 -11.63
C ASN A 74 18.94 0.59 -12.12
N VAL A 75 18.75 0.94 -13.38
CA VAL A 75 17.51 0.71 -14.13
C VAL A 75 17.79 -0.44 -15.10
N TRP A 76 17.08 -1.54 -14.93
CA TRP A 76 17.10 -2.65 -15.88
C TRP A 76 16.02 -2.40 -16.95
N ILE A 77 16.44 -2.14 -18.18
CA ILE A 77 15.61 -2.18 -19.38
C ILE A 77 16.03 -3.44 -20.12
N VAL A 78 15.10 -4.33 -20.45
CA VAL A 78 15.38 -5.47 -21.32
C VAL A 78 14.81 -5.16 -22.69
N GLU A 79 15.71 -4.84 -23.60
CA GLU A 79 15.45 -4.76 -25.04
C GLU A 79 15.48 -6.17 -25.64
N ARG A 80 14.55 -6.46 -26.55
CA ARG A 80 14.37 -7.78 -27.16
C ARG A 80 15.42 -7.97 -28.26
N GLN A 81 16.42 -8.81 -28.04
CA GLN A 81 17.25 -9.35 -29.12
C GLN A 81 16.77 -10.76 -29.48
N GLU A 82 16.32 -10.93 -30.72
CA GLU A 82 16.15 -12.23 -31.36
C GLU A 82 17.53 -12.82 -31.65
N LEU A 83 17.79 -14.05 -31.19
CA LEU A 83 18.87 -14.88 -31.73
C LEU A 83 18.47 -16.37 -31.71
N ASP A 84 18.86 -17.01 -32.82
CA ASP A 84 18.57 -18.36 -33.29
C ASP A 84 19.18 -19.50 -32.45
N ASN A 85 18.71 -20.70 -32.81
CA ASN A 85 18.97 -22.06 -32.32
C ASN A 85 20.41 -22.46 -31.89
N ASP A 86 20.40 -23.52 -31.08
CA ASP A 86 21.45 -24.52 -30.79
C ASP A 86 22.56 -24.14 -29.79
N SER A 87 22.33 -24.49 -28.51
CA SER A 87 23.20 -25.41 -27.75
C SER A 87 22.84 -25.48 -26.26
N ASP A 88 22.69 -26.71 -25.77
CA ASP A 88 22.50 -27.05 -24.36
C ASP A 88 23.76 -26.75 -23.54
N SER A 89 23.70 -25.80 -22.59
CA SER A 89 24.31 -25.89 -21.25
C SER A 89 24.05 -24.63 -20.41
N LEU A 90 23.28 -24.76 -19.33
CA LEU A 90 23.14 -23.72 -18.30
C LEU A 90 24.11 -24.01 -17.15
N THR A 91 25.28 -23.34 -17.15
CA THR A 91 26.18 -23.25 -16.00
C THR A 91 25.73 -22.15 -15.05
N TRP A 92 25.42 -22.50 -13.80
CA TRP A 92 25.11 -21.55 -12.73
C TRP A 92 26.39 -20.94 -12.13
N HIS A 93 26.58 -19.62 -12.27
CA HIS A 93 27.57 -18.90 -11.48
C HIS A 93 26.92 -18.35 -10.20
N LEU A 94 27.28 -18.94 -9.06
CA LEU A 94 27.03 -18.39 -7.72
C LEU A 94 27.94 -17.17 -7.48
N LEU A 95 27.37 -15.96 -7.53
CA LEU A 95 28.05 -14.75 -7.09
C LEU A 95 27.75 -14.49 -5.60
N LYS A 96 28.83 -14.40 -4.82
CA LYS A 96 28.85 -14.18 -3.37
C LYS A 96 28.24 -12.82 -2.98
N ARG A 97 27.44 -12.80 -1.92
CA ARG A 97 27.02 -11.58 -1.20
C ARG A 97 28.19 -10.98 -0.41
N PRO A 98 28.30 -9.65 -0.23
CA PRO A 98 29.11 -9.06 0.82
C PRO A 98 28.43 -9.28 2.18
N HIS A 99 29.19 -9.78 3.16
CA HIS A 99 28.80 -9.85 4.57
C HIS A 99 28.77 -8.44 5.18
N TYR A 100 27.65 -8.04 5.77
CA TYR A 100 27.62 -7.01 6.82
C TYR A 100 27.38 -7.72 8.16
N GLY A 101 28.33 -7.55 9.07
CA GLY A 101 28.34 -8.17 10.39
C GLY A 101 27.32 -7.54 11.34
N THR A 102 26.58 -8.39 12.02
CA THR A 102 25.79 -8.05 13.20
C THR A 102 26.72 -7.94 14.41
N ASN A 103 27.11 -6.73 14.80
CA ASN A 103 27.64 -6.49 16.14
C ASN A 103 26.45 -6.37 17.10
N GLY A 104 26.28 -7.38 17.95
CA GLY A 104 25.42 -7.31 19.12
C GLY A 104 26.02 -6.32 20.12
N LEU A 105 25.24 -5.30 20.46
CA LEU A 105 25.48 -4.45 21.62
C LEU A 105 24.33 -4.68 22.60
N GLU A 106 24.70 -5.23 23.75
CA GLU A 106 23.85 -5.44 24.92
C GLU A 106 23.38 -4.09 25.49
N TYR A 107 22.11 -4.01 25.89
CA TYR A 107 21.59 -2.91 26.72
C TYR A 107 21.74 -3.27 28.21
N PRO A 108 22.18 -2.34 29.07
CA PRO A 108 22.32 -2.58 30.49
C PRO A 108 20.99 -2.41 31.23
N LEU A 109 20.59 -3.45 31.97
CA LEU A 109 19.48 -3.39 32.92
C LEU A 109 19.88 -2.62 34.20
N LEU A 110 18.98 -1.75 34.62
CA LEU A 110 19.06 -0.85 35.76
C LEU A 110 19.21 -1.60 37.10
N LYS A 111 20.06 -1.04 37.96
CA LYS A 111 20.24 -1.39 39.38
C LYS A 111 18.97 -1.03 40.16
N GLU A 112 18.37 -2.03 40.82
CA GLU A 112 17.49 -1.81 41.96
C GLU A 112 18.25 -1.99 43.28
N ASN A 113 18.16 -0.97 44.14
CA ASN A 113 18.55 -1.01 45.54
C ASN A 113 17.51 -1.79 46.36
N ARG A 114 17.92 -2.86 47.05
CA ARG A 114 17.24 -3.34 48.27
C ARG A 114 18.23 -3.83 49.33
N ILE A 115 18.33 -3.02 50.38
CA ILE A 115 18.11 -3.31 51.81
C ILE A 115 18.62 -4.66 52.34
N ALA A 116 19.52 -4.55 53.31
CA ALA A 116 20.07 -5.60 54.15
C ALA A 116 19.01 -6.38 54.96
N GLY A 117 19.24 -7.69 55.15
CA GLY A 117 18.54 -8.44 56.19
C GLY A 117 18.69 -9.96 56.11
N HIS A 118 19.40 -10.50 57.10
CA HIS A 118 19.24 -11.84 57.69
C HIS A 118 20.03 -13.05 57.13
N ARG A 119 20.98 -13.46 57.97
CA ARG A 119 21.66 -14.76 58.07
C ARG A 119 20.68 -15.94 58.16
N ALA A 120 21.02 -17.04 57.49
CA ALA A 120 21.00 -18.37 58.11
C ALA A 120 21.97 -19.33 57.37
N LYS A 121 22.79 -20.02 58.16
CA LYS A 121 23.83 -20.99 57.78
C LYS A 121 23.22 -22.30 57.27
N VAL A 122 23.80 -22.92 56.24
CA VAL A 122 24.05 -24.39 56.21
C VAL A 122 25.36 -24.68 55.46
N LYS A 123 26.04 -25.73 55.93
CA LYS A 123 27.45 -26.11 55.84
C LYS A 123 27.99 -26.43 54.44
N THR A 124 29.27 -26.13 54.30
CA THR A 124 30.24 -26.63 53.34
C THR A 124 30.40 -28.15 53.39
N ASN A 125 30.63 -28.77 52.22
CA ASN A 125 31.53 -29.90 52.08
C ASN A 125 32.36 -29.69 50.81
N GLU A 126 33.64 -29.40 51.02
CA GLU A 126 34.67 -29.35 49.98
C GLU A 126 34.92 -30.77 49.45
N LEU A 127 34.88 -30.94 48.13
CA LEU A 127 35.63 -31.98 47.44
C LEU A 127 36.60 -31.27 46.50
N LYS A 128 37.87 -31.26 46.92
CA LYS A 128 39.03 -30.86 46.12
C LYS A 128 39.08 -31.75 44.88
N ASN A 129 38.92 -31.17 43.69
CA ASN A 129 39.41 -31.78 42.46
C ASN A 129 40.57 -30.97 41.89
N LYS A 130 41.69 -31.68 41.80
CA LYS A 130 43.01 -31.25 41.35
C LYS A 130 42.96 -31.31 39.83
N GLU A 131 42.79 -30.17 39.15
CA GLU A 131 42.85 -30.14 37.69
C GLU A 131 44.28 -30.41 37.22
N SER A 132 44.50 -31.61 36.66
CA SER A 132 45.66 -31.91 35.84
C SER A 132 45.44 -31.34 34.44
N ARG A 133 46.26 -30.37 34.04
CA ARG A 133 46.46 -29.98 32.63
C ARG A 133 46.88 -31.22 31.83
N ILE A 134 46.00 -31.72 30.98
CA ILE A 134 46.35 -32.64 29.89
C ILE A 134 46.49 -31.79 28.62
N SER A 135 47.66 -31.85 28.00
CA SER A 135 48.05 -31.11 26.80
C SER A 135 47.14 -31.44 25.60
N SER A 136 46.44 -30.43 25.10
CA SER A 136 45.55 -30.47 23.92
C SER A 136 46.31 -30.49 22.58
N GLY A 137 47.36 -31.31 22.46
CA GLY A 137 48.19 -31.40 21.25
C GLY A 137 47.86 -32.58 20.32
N PHE A 138 47.18 -33.62 20.83
CA PHE A 138 46.99 -34.89 20.10
C PHE A 138 45.53 -35.20 19.71
N LEU A 139 44.53 -34.59 20.37
CA LEU A 139 43.11 -34.91 20.16
C LEU A 139 42.51 -34.27 18.90
N LEU A 140 42.96 -33.07 18.55
CA LEU A 140 42.44 -32.32 17.39
C LEU A 140 42.79 -32.97 16.04
N PRO A 141 44.02 -33.42 15.76
CA PRO A 141 44.32 -34.09 14.49
C PRO A 141 43.63 -35.47 14.36
N LEU A 142 43.40 -36.17 15.47
CA LEU A 142 42.63 -37.43 15.48
C LEU A 142 41.15 -37.22 15.13
N LEU A 143 40.53 -36.17 15.66
CA LEU A 143 39.14 -35.80 15.33
C LEU A 143 39.01 -35.38 13.86
N ILE A 144 39.96 -34.59 13.34
CA ILE A 144 39.97 -34.19 11.92
C ILE A 144 40.13 -35.44 11.03
N SER A 145 41.05 -36.34 11.37
CA SER A 145 41.23 -37.60 10.62
C SER A 145 39.97 -38.46 10.63
N ALA A 146 39.29 -38.58 11.77
CA ALA A 146 38.03 -39.32 11.87
C ALA A 146 36.91 -38.72 10.99
N VAL A 147 36.79 -37.38 10.94
CA VAL A 147 35.81 -36.70 10.08
C VAL A 147 36.13 -36.91 8.59
N PHE A 148 37.41 -36.90 8.21
CA PHE A 148 37.82 -37.20 6.83
C PHE A 148 37.54 -38.65 6.45
N VAL A 149 37.77 -39.61 7.34
CA VAL A 149 37.47 -41.02 7.08
C VAL A 149 35.96 -41.25 6.95
N LEU A 150 35.14 -40.60 7.79
CA LEU A 150 33.68 -40.69 7.74
C LEU A 150 33.08 -40.03 6.49
N SER A 151 33.64 -38.91 6.03
CA SER A 151 33.18 -38.27 4.79
C SER A 151 33.57 -39.08 3.56
N PHE A 152 34.78 -39.64 3.54
CA PHE A 152 35.27 -40.44 2.42
C PHE A 152 34.50 -41.76 2.28
N THR A 153 34.21 -42.44 3.40
CA THR A 153 33.39 -43.65 3.42
C THR A 153 31.95 -43.38 2.96
N SER A 154 31.37 -42.24 3.36
CA SER A 154 30.03 -41.83 2.91
C SER A 154 29.97 -41.57 1.39
N ILE A 155 31.01 -40.94 0.82
CA ILE A 155 31.11 -40.70 -0.62
C ILE A 155 31.24 -42.00 -1.40
N ILE A 156 32.09 -42.93 -0.92
CA ILE A 156 32.23 -44.26 -1.54
C ILE A 156 30.89 -45.02 -1.51
N LEU A 157 30.16 -44.95 -0.40
CA LEU A 157 28.84 -45.59 -0.28
C LEU A 157 27.85 -45.00 -1.29
N LEU A 158 27.82 -43.67 -1.44
CA LEU A 158 26.97 -42.98 -2.39
C LEU A 158 27.29 -43.37 -3.84
N ILE A 159 28.58 -43.39 -4.21
CA ILE A 159 29.02 -43.83 -5.53
C ILE A 159 28.64 -45.29 -5.77
N THR A 160 28.79 -46.15 -4.77
CA THR A 160 28.41 -47.57 -4.86
C THR A 160 26.91 -47.72 -5.09
N VAL A 161 26.06 -46.95 -4.40
CA VAL A 161 24.60 -46.95 -4.61
C VAL A 161 24.22 -46.46 -6.00
N ILE A 162 24.91 -45.43 -6.52
CA ILE A 162 24.69 -44.94 -7.90
C ILE A 162 25.10 -46.01 -8.91
N VAL A 163 26.27 -46.63 -8.75
CA VAL A 163 26.75 -47.69 -9.65
C VAL A 163 25.85 -48.92 -9.60
N LEU A 164 25.36 -49.31 -8.41
CA LEU A 164 24.40 -50.41 -8.27
C LEU A 164 23.04 -50.05 -8.88
N SER A 165 22.59 -48.80 -8.76
CA SER A 165 21.38 -48.31 -9.43
C SER A 165 21.51 -48.34 -10.96
N ILE A 166 22.68 -47.98 -11.49
CA ILE A 166 22.97 -48.05 -12.93
C ILE A 166 23.09 -49.51 -13.40
N LYS A 167 23.74 -50.40 -12.63
CA LYS A 167 23.83 -51.83 -12.97
C LYS A 167 22.47 -52.55 -12.92
N ASN A 168 21.57 -52.12 -12.03
CA ASN A 168 20.21 -52.67 -11.94
C ASN A 168 19.24 -52.04 -12.94
N ALA A 169 19.61 -50.94 -13.61
CA ALA A 169 18.88 -50.41 -14.75
C ALA A 169 19.15 -51.31 -15.98
N LYS A 170 18.42 -52.44 -16.07
CA LYS A 170 18.28 -53.18 -17.33
C LYS A 170 17.56 -52.28 -18.34
N ILE A 171 18.33 -51.56 -19.15
CA ILE A 171 17.84 -51.02 -20.42
C ILE A 171 17.76 -52.23 -21.36
N PRO A 172 16.58 -52.64 -21.85
CA PRO A 172 16.50 -53.71 -22.84
C PRO A 172 17.12 -53.19 -24.14
N GLU A 173 18.19 -53.84 -24.61
CA GLU A 173 18.62 -53.71 -26.00
C GLU A 173 17.50 -54.25 -26.90
N ILE A 174 16.83 -53.34 -27.61
CA ILE A 174 15.96 -53.71 -28.73
C ILE A 174 16.88 -53.90 -29.92
N THR A 175 17.34 -55.13 -30.13
CA THR A 175 17.86 -55.57 -31.43
C THR A 175 16.69 -56.06 -32.26
N ASP A 176 16.28 -55.26 -33.25
CA ASP A 176 15.29 -55.65 -34.24
C ASP A 176 15.78 -56.82 -35.09
N ALA A 177 15.12 -57.97 -34.94
CA ALA A 177 14.88 -58.92 -36.02
C ALA A 177 13.71 -59.83 -35.62
N ASN A 178 12.61 -59.75 -36.36
CA ASN A 178 11.39 -60.56 -36.27
C ASN A 178 10.50 -60.35 -35.03
N CYS A 179 9.58 -59.38 -35.12
CA CYS A 179 8.25 -59.58 -34.56
C CYS A 179 7.21 -58.71 -35.28
N SER A 180 6.60 -59.27 -36.33
CA SER A 180 5.26 -58.86 -36.72
C SER A 180 4.30 -59.20 -35.57
N THR A 181 3.34 -58.31 -35.32
CA THR A 181 2.20 -58.48 -34.41
C THR A 181 2.51 -58.54 -32.90
N ASN A 182 2.63 -57.37 -32.27
CA ASN A 182 1.95 -56.98 -31.01
C ASN A 182 2.71 -55.81 -30.33
N ILE A 183 2.34 -54.58 -30.66
CA ILE A 183 2.75 -53.40 -29.88
C ILE A 183 2.01 -53.44 -28.53
N PRO A 184 2.69 -53.43 -27.38
CA PRO A 184 2.04 -53.40 -26.07
C PRO A 184 1.22 -52.12 -25.88
N ARG A 185 0.07 -52.25 -25.21
CA ARG A 185 -0.96 -51.22 -24.91
C ARG A 185 -0.49 -49.99 -24.09
N PHE A 186 0.80 -49.67 -24.03
CA PHE A 186 1.32 -48.50 -23.29
C PHE A 186 1.30 -47.19 -24.10
N ALA A 187 1.42 -47.24 -25.43
CA ALA A 187 1.32 -46.04 -26.28
C ALA A 187 -0.13 -45.51 -26.42
N ALA A 188 -1.13 -46.34 -26.15
CA ALA A 188 -2.54 -45.99 -26.27
C ALA A 188 -3.07 -45.13 -25.11
N ASN A 189 -2.40 -45.10 -23.95
CA ASN A 189 -2.87 -44.33 -22.77
C ASN A 189 -2.36 -42.88 -22.73
N TYR A 190 -1.34 -42.52 -23.54
CA TYR A 190 -0.85 -41.15 -23.65
C TYR A 190 -1.69 -40.26 -24.58
N LYS A 191 -2.31 -40.85 -25.62
CA LYS A 191 -3.19 -40.12 -26.54
C LYS A 191 -4.46 -39.57 -25.85
N PRO A 192 -5.20 -40.37 -25.04
CA PRO A 192 -6.36 -39.88 -24.29
C PRO A 192 -6.00 -38.79 -23.29
N PHE A 193 -4.92 -38.95 -22.53
CA PHE A 193 -4.50 -37.95 -21.54
C PHE A 193 -4.13 -36.61 -22.19
N ARG A 194 -3.35 -36.64 -23.28
CA ARG A 194 -3.05 -35.42 -24.06
C ARG A 194 -4.32 -34.82 -24.64
N GLN A 195 -5.20 -35.62 -25.23
CA GLN A 195 -6.44 -35.14 -25.82
C GLN A 195 -7.37 -34.50 -24.78
N THR A 196 -7.52 -35.11 -23.60
CA THR A 196 -8.27 -34.53 -22.47
C THR A 196 -7.61 -33.25 -21.96
N MET A 197 -6.28 -33.20 -21.88
CA MET A 197 -5.57 -31.97 -21.51
C MET A 197 -5.81 -30.85 -22.53
N TRP A 198 -5.71 -31.14 -23.83
CA TRP A 198 -5.99 -30.18 -24.90
C TRP A 198 -7.45 -29.72 -24.90
N GLN A 199 -8.40 -30.63 -24.73
CA GLN A 199 -9.83 -30.29 -24.62
C GLN A 199 -10.11 -29.41 -23.40
N ASN A 200 -9.48 -29.71 -22.26
CA ASN A 200 -9.58 -28.88 -21.05
C ASN A 200 -8.97 -27.49 -21.27
N LEU A 201 -7.82 -27.41 -21.96
CA LEU A 201 -7.19 -26.12 -22.29
C LEU A 201 -8.04 -25.29 -23.24
N GLN A 202 -8.62 -25.91 -24.27
CA GLN A 202 -9.52 -25.23 -25.20
C GLN A 202 -10.77 -24.73 -24.47
N GLN A 203 -11.41 -25.59 -23.68
CA GLN A 203 -12.58 -25.22 -22.88
C GLN A 203 -12.25 -24.07 -21.90
N GLN A 204 -11.09 -24.12 -21.24
CA GLN A 204 -10.63 -23.04 -20.38
C GLN A 204 -10.38 -21.75 -21.16
N SER A 205 -9.82 -21.83 -22.36
CA SER A 205 -9.63 -20.68 -23.23
C SER A 205 -10.96 -20.05 -23.63
N ASP A 206 -11.93 -20.86 -24.05
CA ASP A 206 -13.26 -20.40 -24.47
C ASP A 206 -13.99 -19.72 -23.30
N ILE A 207 -13.95 -20.32 -22.10
CA ILE A 207 -14.51 -19.72 -20.88
C ILE A 207 -13.79 -18.39 -20.57
N SER A 208 -12.45 -18.38 -20.64
CA SER A 208 -11.64 -17.18 -20.40
C SER A 208 -12.03 -16.04 -21.35
N THR A 209 -12.14 -16.33 -22.65
CA THR A 209 -12.55 -15.36 -23.67
C THR A 209 -13.96 -14.85 -23.41
N GLN A 210 -14.91 -15.73 -23.10
CA GLN A 210 -16.30 -15.33 -22.83
C GLN A 210 -16.42 -14.49 -21.55
N LEU A 211 -15.65 -14.81 -20.51
CA LEU A 211 -15.58 -13.97 -19.30
C LEU A 211 -15.05 -12.58 -19.65
N MET A 212 -13.91 -12.50 -20.34
CA MET A 212 -13.29 -11.21 -20.71
C MET A 212 -14.21 -10.36 -21.59
N SER A 213 -14.88 -10.96 -22.58
CA SER A 213 -15.80 -10.23 -23.47
C SER A 213 -17.09 -9.77 -22.79
N SER A 214 -17.42 -10.30 -21.61
CA SER A 214 -18.67 -10.00 -20.90
C SER A 214 -18.58 -8.83 -19.94
N PHE A 215 -17.37 -8.35 -19.61
CA PHE A 215 -17.16 -7.17 -18.78
C PHE A 215 -17.63 -5.91 -19.49
N ARG A 216 -18.35 -5.05 -18.76
CA ARG A 216 -18.81 -3.75 -19.28
C ARG A 216 -18.26 -2.63 -18.42
N PRO A 217 -17.38 -1.76 -18.95
CA PRO A 217 -16.85 -0.60 -18.21
C PRO A 217 -17.94 0.33 -17.65
N MET A 218 -19.06 0.43 -18.36
CA MET A 218 -20.22 1.23 -17.94
C MET A 218 -20.84 0.74 -16.63
N ASN A 219 -20.89 -0.58 -16.41
CA ASN A 219 -21.39 -1.15 -15.16
C ASN A 219 -20.43 -0.84 -14.01
N ILE A 220 -19.12 -0.89 -14.24
CA ILE A 220 -18.11 -0.52 -13.24
C ILE A 220 -18.28 0.95 -12.87
N ARG A 221 -18.41 1.83 -13.86
CA ARG A 221 -18.66 3.26 -13.63
C ARG A 221 -19.94 3.52 -12.83
N ASP A 222 -21.03 2.86 -13.19
CA ASP A 222 -22.31 3.03 -12.50
C ASP A 222 -22.25 2.43 -11.08
N ASN A 223 -21.47 1.36 -10.87
CA ASN A 223 -21.17 0.81 -9.55
C ASN A 223 -20.39 1.81 -8.68
N ILE A 224 -19.31 2.41 -9.20
CA ILE A 224 -18.56 3.45 -8.49
C ILE A 224 -19.52 4.58 -8.06
N ARG A 225 -20.39 5.05 -8.97
CA ARG A 225 -21.29 6.16 -8.70
C ARG A 225 -22.18 5.96 -7.48
N TRP A 226 -22.80 4.79 -7.34
CA TRP A 226 -23.69 4.57 -6.20
C TRP A 226 -22.92 4.21 -4.92
N LEU A 227 -21.75 3.57 -5.04
CA LEU A 227 -20.87 3.28 -3.91
C LEU A 227 -20.28 4.56 -3.30
N SER A 228 -19.97 5.55 -4.13
CA SER A 228 -19.35 6.81 -3.72
C SER A 228 -20.34 7.98 -3.58
N GLU A 229 -21.64 7.71 -3.49
CA GLU A 229 -22.67 8.75 -3.44
C GLU A 229 -22.59 9.56 -2.13
N LYS A 230 -22.34 8.88 -1.01
CA LYS A 230 -22.34 9.46 0.35
C LYS A 230 -21.01 9.26 1.04
N VAL A 231 -20.77 10.00 2.12
CA VAL A 231 -19.69 9.68 3.06
C VAL A 231 -20.01 8.37 3.77
N HIS A 232 -19.08 7.41 3.79
CA HIS A 232 -19.29 6.08 4.36
C HIS A 232 -18.09 5.58 5.19
N VAL A 233 -17.77 6.32 6.24
CA VAL A 233 -16.72 5.92 7.19
C VAL A 233 -17.11 4.61 7.89
N ALA A 234 -16.14 3.73 8.14
CA ALA A 234 -16.36 2.47 8.83
C ALA A 234 -17.16 2.65 10.13
N GLY A 235 -18.07 1.70 10.42
CA GLY A 235 -18.90 1.73 11.62
C GLY A 235 -19.96 2.83 11.68
N THR A 236 -20.19 3.60 10.61
CA THR A 236 -21.33 4.53 10.50
C THR A 236 -22.57 3.87 9.87
N PRO A 237 -23.77 4.44 10.07
CA PRO A 237 -24.99 3.92 9.44
C PRO A 237 -24.93 3.89 7.90
N GLU A 238 -24.23 4.85 7.28
CA GLU A 238 -24.07 4.92 5.83
C GLU A 238 -23.23 3.76 5.30
N ASN A 239 -22.09 3.45 5.94
CA ASN A 239 -21.30 2.30 5.54
C ASN A 239 -22.05 0.98 5.73
N ALA A 240 -22.76 0.83 6.86
CA ALA A 240 -23.61 -0.33 7.09
C ALA A 240 -24.72 -0.49 6.02
N GLN A 241 -25.25 0.63 5.49
CA GLN A 241 -26.22 0.61 4.40
C GLN A 241 -25.57 0.15 3.08
N ILE A 242 -24.36 0.61 2.77
CA ILE A 242 -23.61 0.17 1.58
C ILE A 242 -23.30 -1.33 1.67
N MET A 243 -22.80 -1.81 2.83
CA MET A 243 -22.52 -3.23 3.03
C MET A 243 -23.77 -4.10 2.86
N ARG A 244 -24.92 -3.65 3.38
CA ARG A 244 -26.19 -4.35 3.16
C ARG A 244 -26.57 -4.40 1.68
N ARG A 245 -26.49 -3.26 0.98
CA ARG A 245 -26.80 -3.19 -0.45
C ARG A 245 -25.86 -4.08 -1.27
N LEU A 246 -24.57 -4.15 -0.92
CA LEU A 246 -23.62 -5.06 -1.55
C LEU A 246 -24.04 -6.52 -1.36
N ALA A 247 -24.40 -6.92 -0.13
CA ALA A 247 -24.89 -8.26 0.14
C ALA A 247 -26.10 -8.61 -0.74
N GLU A 248 -27.10 -7.71 -0.81
CA GLU A 248 -28.28 -7.86 -1.67
C GLU A 248 -27.93 -7.97 -3.16
N GLN A 249 -26.94 -7.21 -3.64
CA GLN A 249 -26.47 -7.31 -5.04
C GLN A 249 -25.85 -8.68 -5.32
N TYR A 250 -24.97 -9.17 -4.45
CA TYR A 250 -24.38 -10.50 -4.61
C TYR A 250 -25.44 -11.62 -4.54
N GLU A 251 -26.42 -11.52 -3.64
CA GLU A 251 -27.56 -12.45 -3.58
C GLU A 251 -28.35 -12.44 -4.89
N SER A 252 -28.60 -11.25 -5.46
CA SER A 252 -29.33 -11.11 -6.73
C SER A 252 -28.62 -11.77 -7.91
N TYR A 253 -27.29 -11.90 -7.86
CA TYR A 253 -26.50 -12.62 -8.85
C TYR A 253 -26.50 -14.14 -8.62
N GLY A 254 -27.04 -14.61 -7.48
CA GLY A 254 -27.17 -16.03 -7.14
C GLY A 254 -26.02 -16.60 -6.31
N TYR A 255 -25.25 -15.76 -5.61
CA TYR A 255 -24.21 -16.21 -4.67
C TYR A 255 -24.82 -16.60 -3.31
N GLU A 256 -24.16 -17.51 -2.59
CA GLU A 256 -24.44 -17.73 -1.17
C GLU A 256 -23.75 -16.64 -0.37
N VAL A 257 -24.52 -15.73 0.25
CA VAL A 257 -23.98 -14.58 0.98
C VAL A 257 -24.07 -14.80 2.49
N LYS A 258 -22.99 -14.47 3.19
CA LYS A 258 -22.92 -14.42 4.65
C LYS A 258 -22.30 -13.12 5.11
N THR A 259 -22.85 -12.54 6.16
CA THR A 259 -22.29 -11.37 6.83
C THR A 259 -21.61 -11.77 8.13
N TYR A 260 -20.54 -11.05 8.49
CA TYR A 260 -19.81 -11.28 9.73
C TYR A 260 -19.62 -9.96 10.47
N ASP A 261 -20.23 -9.89 11.65
CA ASP A 261 -20.16 -8.70 12.50
C ASP A 261 -19.04 -8.82 13.54
N TYR A 262 -18.35 -7.71 13.75
CA TYR A 262 -17.31 -7.54 14.77
C TYR A 262 -17.51 -6.22 15.50
N LYS A 263 -17.30 -6.21 16.82
CA LYS A 263 -17.43 -5.03 17.68
C LYS A 263 -16.04 -4.51 18.06
N VAL A 264 -15.54 -3.57 17.27
CA VAL A 264 -14.14 -3.15 17.21
C VAL A 264 -13.94 -1.73 17.74
N LEU A 265 -12.74 -1.40 18.22
CA LEU A 265 -12.38 -0.05 18.62
C LEU A 265 -12.05 0.83 17.40
N LEU A 266 -12.86 1.87 17.14
CA LEU A 266 -12.60 2.86 16.09
C LEU A 266 -12.40 4.26 16.69
N SER A 267 -11.96 5.22 15.89
CA SER A 267 -11.72 6.60 16.29
C SER A 267 -12.44 7.56 15.36
N TYR A 268 -12.95 8.69 15.88
CA TYR A 268 -13.65 9.71 15.09
C TYR A 268 -13.28 11.11 15.56
N PRO A 269 -13.36 12.13 14.70
CA PRO A 269 -13.34 13.50 15.14
C PRO A 269 -14.69 13.86 15.77
N ILE A 270 -14.72 14.90 16.60
CA ILE A 270 -15.98 15.54 16.94
C ILE A 270 -16.34 16.48 15.78
N TYR A 271 -17.21 16.01 14.86
CA TYR A 271 -17.52 16.74 13.63
C TYR A 271 -18.04 18.17 13.87
N ASP A 272 -18.83 18.38 14.93
CA ASP A 272 -19.36 19.71 15.30
C ASP A 272 -18.32 20.62 15.96
N ARG A 273 -17.17 20.07 16.36
CA ARG A 273 -16.05 20.81 16.94
C ARG A 273 -14.73 20.38 16.29
N PRO A 274 -14.48 20.81 15.03
CA PRO A 274 -13.28 20.44 14.29
C PRO A 274 -11.97 20.75 15.03
N ASN A 275 -10.91 20.08 14.60
CA ASN A 275 -9.55 20.35 15.08
C ASN A 275 -9.10 21.74 14.64
N ARG A 276 -8.21 22.38 15.39
CA ARG A 276 -7.78 23.78 15.12
C ARG A 276 -6.30 23.97 15.33
N ILE A 277 -5.74 24.91 14.56
CA ILE A 277 -4.38 25.41 14.76
C ILE A 277 -4.44 26.93 14.84
N GLU A 278 -3.79 27.47 15.86
CA GLU A 278 -3.68 28.90 16.12
C GLU A 278 -2.22 29.27 16.40
N TYR A 279 -1.84 30.53 16.25
CA TYR A 279 -0.56 31.07 16.70
C TYR A 279 -0.75 32.34 17.52
N THR A 280 0.20 32.66 18.39
CA THR A 280 0.19 33.94 19.12
C THR A 280 0.87 35.02 18.29
N ASP A 281 0.19 36.15 18.07
CA ASP A 281 0.80 37.33 17.46
C ASP A 281 1.67 38.13 18.45
N GLU A 282 2.20 39.27 18.01
CA GLU A 282 3.03 40.17 18.85
C GLU A 282 2.26 40.76 20.05
N SER A 283 0.93 40.82 19.97
CA SER A 283 0.05 41.29 21.06
C SER A 283 -0.30 40.19 22.07
N GLY A 284 0.01 38.93 21.75
CA GLY A 284 -0.31 37.75 22.57
C GLY A 284 -1.69 37.17 22.30
N GLU A 285 -2.40 37.67 21.29
CA GLU A 285 -3.71 37.17 20.88
C GLU A 285 -3.56 35.93 19.98
N TRP A 286 -4.53 35.02 20.08
CA TRP A 286 -4.55 33.79 19.28
C TRP A 286 -5.19 34.04 17.93
N ILE A 287 -4.41 33.85 16.86
CA ILE A 287 -4.83 34.02 15.48
C ILE A 287 -4.98 32.66 14.82
N GLU A 288 -6.13 32.44 14.15
CA GLU A 288 -6.43 31.19 13.47
C GLU A 288 -5.50 30.95 12.27
N VAL A 289 -4.83 29.79 12.27
CA VAL A 289 -4.08 29.27 11.13
C VAL A 289 -4.97 28.35 10.30
N SER A 290 -5.63 27.41 10.99
CA SER A 290 -6.52 26.42 10.40
C SER A 290 -7.74 26.21 11.29
N ASN A 291 -8.93 26.29 10.69
CA ASN A 291 -10.20 25.90 11.30
C ASN A 291 -10.46 24.38 11.21
N GLY A 292 -9.51 23.61 10.66
CA GLY A 292 -9.63 22.16 10.47
C GLY A 292 -10.61 21.72 9.40
N LEU A 293 -10.96 22.61 8.47
CA LEU A 293 -11.88 22.32 7.38
C LEU A 293 -11.23 22.54 6.01
N GLY A 294 -11.51 21.59 5.12
CA GLY A 294 -11.31 21.73 3.68
C GLY A 294 -12.37 22.62 3.03
N GLU A 295 -12.19 22.90 1.75
CA GLU A 295 -13.16 23.68 0.95
C GLU A 295 -13.88 22.79 -0.05
N ARG A 296 -15.11 23.18 -0.40
CA ARG A 296 -15.84 22.54 -1.50
C ARG A 296 -15.35 23.12 -2.82
N LEU A 297 -15.01 22.24 -3.75
CA LEU A 297 -14.40 22.62 -5.01
C LEU A 297 -15.19 22.06 -6.19
N GLY A 298 -15.07 22.70 -7.36
CA GLY A 298 -15.78 22.28 -8.57
C GLY A 298 -16.99 23.14 -8.94
N PRO A 299 -17.65 22.78 -10.06
CA PRO A 299 -18.97 23.31 -10.42
C PRO A 299 -20.00 23.06 -9.33
N GLU A 300 -21.16 23.73 -9.42
CA GLU A 300 -22.21 23.60 -8.41
C GLU A 300 -22.66 22.16 -8.16
N GLU A 301 -22.73 21.31 -9.18
CA GLU A 301 -23.02 19.89 -9.02
C GLU A 301 -21.98 19.17 -8.13
N ALA A 302 -20.69 19.41 -8.35
CA ALA A 302 -19.62 18.81 -7.55
C ALA A 302 -19.66 19.33 -6.09
N LYS A 303 -19.99 20.60 -5.88
CA LYS A 303 -20.18 21.17 -4.53
C LYS A 303 -21.39 20.58 -3.83
N LEU A 304 -22.47 20.28 -4.55
CA LEU A 304 -23.65 19.58 -4.03
C LEU A 304 -23.31 18.14 -3.65
N GLN A 305 -22.48 17.45 -4.43
CA GLN A 305 -21.97 16.11 -4.07
C GLN A 305 -21.08 16.16 -2.81
N GLN A 306 -20.48 17.31 -2.50
CA GLN A 306 -19.70 17.58 -1.28
C GLN A 306 -20.55 18.22 -0.14
N ALA A 307 -21.88 18.12 -0.20
CA ALA A 307 -22.77 18.78 0.75
C ALA A 307 -22.64 18.28 2.20
N ASP A 308 -22.13 17.06 2.41
CA ASP A 308 -21.90 16.53 3.75
C ASP A 308 -20.69 17.22 4.42
N PRO A 309 -20.88 18.00 5.49
CA PRO A 309 -19.78 18.71 6.16
C PRO A 309 -18.74 17.77 6.78
N ARG A 310 -19.10 16.51 7.09
CA ARG A 310 -18.15 15.53 7.64
C ARG A 310 -16.98 15.26 6.69
N GLY A 311 -17.24 15.34 5.38
CA GLY A 311 -16.21 15.19 4.34
C GLY A 311 -15.14 16.28 4.32
N LEU A 312 -15.36 17.41 5.00
CA LEU A 312 -14.42 18.53 5.06
C LEU A 312 -13.50 18.50 6.28
N VAL A 313 -13.87 17.78 7.35
CA VAL A 313 -13.14 17.81 8.63
C VAL A 313 -11.77 17.15 8.52
N TYR A 314 -10.70 17.85 8.87
CA TYR A 314 -9.35 17.30 8.93
C TYR A 314 -9.13 16.50 10.21
N TRP A 315 -8.71 15.24 10.08
CA TRP A 315 -8.40 14.40 11.23
C TRP A 315 -7.58 13.18 10.84
N THR A 316 -6.88 12.62 11.83
CA THR A 316 -6.23 11.31 11.74
C THR A 316 -6.80 10.42 12.83
N ALA A 317 -7.10 9.16 12.50
CA ALA A 317 -7.67 8.23 13.47
C ALA A 317 -6.62 7.87 14.54
N TYR A 318 -7.11 7.71 15.78
CA TYR A 318 -6.35 7.36 16.98
C TYR A 318 -5.40 8.45 17.52
N SER A 319 -5.42 9.66 16.94
CA SER A 319 -4.77 10.82 17.56
C SER A 319 -5.23 11.02 19.00
N GLN A 320 -4.31 11.40 19.88
CA GLN A 320 -4.66 11.81 21.24
C GLN A 320 -5.56 13.04 21.19
N ASN A 321 -6.64 13.02 21.97
CA ASN A 321 -7.50 14.17 22.20
C ASN A 321 -6.82 15.14 23.19
N GLY A 322 -6.82 16.42 22.89
CA GLY A 322 -6.23 17.45 23.75
C GLY A 322 -5.59 18.60 23.00
N THR A 323 -4.92 19.47 23.74
CA THR A 323 -4.26 20.67 23.22
C THR A 323 -2.77 20.63 23.52
N ALA A 324 -1.95 20.88 22.49
CA ALA A 324 -0.51 21.07 22.61
C ALA A 324 -0.16 22.52 22.29
N GLU A 325 0.70 23.12 23.11
CA GLU A 325 1.15 24.50 22.91
C GLU A 325 2.68 24.56 22.92
N GLY A 326 3.27 25.05 21.84
CA GLY A 326 4.71 25.11 21.70
C GLY A 326 5.13 25.74 20.38
N SER A 327 6.42 26.00 20.24
CA SER A 327 6.95 26.44 18.95
C SER A 327 7.12 25.25 18.00
N ILE A 328 7.13 25.52 16.70
CA ILE A 328 7.18 24.48 15.66
C ILE A 328 8.63 24.21 15.19
N VAL A 329 8.93 22.93 14.95
CA VAL A 329 10.13 22.46 14.26
C VAL A 329 9.72 21.73 12.98
N TYR A 330 10.28 22.12 11.84
CA TYR A 330 10.08 21.44 10.57
C TYR A 330 11.05 20.25 10.43
N ALA A 331 10.49 19.05 10.24
CA ALA A 331 11.25 17.80 10.21
C ALA A 331 11.14 17.08 8.86
N ASN A 332 10.98 17.81 7.75
CA ASN A 332 10.93 17.23 6.41
C ASN A 332 9.87 16.13 6.29
N TYR A 333 10.22 14.91 5.85
CA TYR A 333 9.28 13.78 5.78
C TYR A 333 9.13 13.07 7.14
N GLY A 334 9.78 13.54 8.21
CA GLY A 334 9.73 12.90 9.52
C GLY A 334 10.30 11.48 9.49
N THR A 335 11.28 11.21 8.62
CA THR A 335 11.99 9.94 8.60
C THR A 335 12.98 9.86 9.75
N PHE A 336 13.48 8.66 10.04
CA PHE A 336 14.54 8.49 11.05
C PHE A 336 15.78 9.35 10.74
N ASP A 337 16.15 9.45 9.46
CA ASP A 337 17.28 10.26 9.01
C ASP A 337 17.01 11.75 9.16
N ASP A 338 15.77 12.20 8.91
CA ASP A 338 15.39 13.60 9.09
C ASP A 338 15.53 14.04 10.55
N TYR A 339 15.01 13.24 11.47
CA TYR A 339 15.14 13.50 12.90
C TYR A 339 16.59 13.42 13.37
N SER A 340 17.35 12.43 12.89
CA SER A 340 18.79 12.32 13.19
C SER A 340 19.57 13.54 12.69
N GLN A 341 19.13 14.15 11.59
CA GLN A 341 19.74 15.37 11.06
C GLN A 341 19.43 16.59 11.94
N LEU A 342 18.22 16.69 12.49
CA LEU A 342 17.88 17.71 13.50
C LEU A 342 18.71 17.54 14.78
N ASP A 343 18.90 16.31 15.24
CA ASP A 343 19.73 15.98 16.41
C ASP A 343 21.17 16.46 16.20
N LYS A 344 21.75 16.24 15.01
CA LYS A 344 23.10 16.72 14.64
C LYS A 344 23.22 18.25 14.60
N LEU A 345 22.14 18.95 14.28
CA LEU A 345 22.09 20.41 14.35
C LEU A 345 21.88 20.94 15.78
N GLY A 346 21.68 20.07 16.77
CA GLY A 346 21.36 20.46 18.14
C GLY A 346 19.95 21.01 18.30
N ILE A 347 19.03 20.72 17.38
CA ILE A 347 17.63 21.17 17.45
C ILE A 347 16.85 20.18 18.32
N SER A 348 16.48 20.61 19.53
CA SER A 348 15.67 19.80 20.46
C SER A 348 14.18 19.84 20.10
N LEU A 349 13.53 18.66 20.14
CA LEU A 349 12.08 18.53 19.97
C LEU A 349 11.30 18.55 21.30
N ASN A 350 12.01 18.58 22.43
CA ASN A 350 11.37 18.55 23.74
C ASN A 350 10.44 19.77 23.93
N GLY A 351 9.15 19.52 24.14
CA GLY A 351 8.15 20.58 24.28
C GLY A 351 7.81 21.31 22.98
N LYS A 352 8.15 20.73 21.81
CA LYS A 352 7.89 21.32 20.49
C LYS A 352 6.76 20.60 19.75
N ILE A 353 6.10 21.34 18.86
CA ILE A 353 5.19 20.76 17.87
C ILE A 353 6.01 20.49 16.60
N VAL A 354 5.88 19.31 16.01
CA VAL A 354 6.64 18.95 14.80
C VAL A 354 5.78 19.12 13.56
N LEU A 355 6.29 19.78 12.53
CA LEU A 355 5.69 19.86 11.20
C LEU A 355 6.40 18.90 10.24
N CYS A 356 5.66 17.95 9.66
CA CYS A 356 6.17 16.96 8.71
C CYS A 356 5.35 16.92 7.41
N ARG A 357 6.00 16.52 6.33
CA ARG A 357 5.38 16.16 5.06
C ARG A 357 4.85 14.72 5.11
N TYR A 358 3.73 14.46 4.44
CA TYR A 358 3.35 13.10 4.04
C TYR A 358 4.36 12.51 3.04
N GLY A 359 4.45 11.18 2.94
CA GLY A 359 5.42 10.44 2.09
C GLY A 359 6.65 9.90 2.84
N GLY A 360 7.44 9.04 2.24
CA GLY A 360 8.68 8.49 2.82
C GLY A 360 8.49 7.31 3.78
N ILE A 361 7.80 7.51 4.91
CA ILE A 361 7.47 6.43 5.86
C ILE A 361 6.00 6.51 6.31
N PHE A 362 5.50 5.44 6.93
CA PHE A 362 4.15 5.40 7.49
C PHE A 362 3.92 6.52 8.51
N ARG A 363 2.74 7.14 8.46
CA ARG A 363 2.39 8.31 9.28
C ARG A 363 2.49 8.07 10.79
N GLY A 364 2.10 6.89 11.27
CA GLY A 364 2.25 6.53 12.68
C GLY A 364 3.71 6.42 13.13
N ASP A 365 4.63 5.99 12.24
CA ASP A 365 6.06 5.96 12.54
C ASP A 365 6.64 7.38 12.66
N LYS A 366 6.23 8.32 11.79
CA LYS A 366 6.65 9.74 11.89
C LYS A 366 6.33 10.32 13.26
N VAL A 367 5.11 10.03 13.75
CA VAL A 367 4.60 10.53 15.02
C VAL A 367 5.35 9.90 16.18
N GLN A 368 5.53 8.56 16.17
CA GLN A 368 6.26 7.89 17.24
C GLN A 368 7.70 8.43 17.35
N ILE A 369 8.41 8.60 16.23
CA ILE A 369 9.80 9.06 16.27
C ILE A 369 9.90 10.50 16.82
N ALA A 370 8.91 11.35 16.56
CA ALA A 370 8.79 12.68 17.16
C ALA A 370 8.52 12.61 18.67
N GLU A 371 7.54 11.79 19.06
CA GLU A 371 7.11 11.61 20.45
C GLU A 371 8.24 11.05 21.32
N ASP A 372 9.00 10.08 20.82
CA ASP A 372 10.15 9.50 21.51
C ASP A 372 11.31 10.51 21.69
N ARG A 373 11.29 11.63 20.94
CA ARG A 373 12.21 12.78 21.09
C ARG A 373 11.63 13.93 21.92
N GLY A 374 10.45 13.73 22.53
CA GLY A 374 9.82 14.71 23.41
C GLY A 374 8.94 15.75 22.70
N ALA A 375 8.61 15.54 21.43
CA ALA A 375 7.58 16.35 20.78
C ALA A 375 6.26 16.20 21.53
N ILE A 376 5.50 17.29 21.63
CA ILE A 376 4.21 17.35 22.34
C ILE A 376 3.02 17.39 21.38
N GLY A 377 3.26 17.46 20.08
CA GLY A 377 2.24 17.45 19.03
C GLY A 377 2.87 17.31 17.65
N VAL A 378 2.10 16.81 16.68
CA VAL A 378 2.57 16.62 15.30
C VAL A 378 1.54 17.13 14.30
N ILE A 379 2.00 17.90 13.32
CA ILE A 379 1.21 18.37 12.20
C ILE A 379 1.79 17.71 10.94
N ILE A 380 0.93 17.07 10.15
CA ILE A 380 1.33 16.41 8.91
C ILE A 380 0.64 17.11 7.74
N TYR A 381 1.37 17.45 6.68
CA TYR A 381 0.78 18.12 5.52
C TYR A 381 1.21 17.49 4.20
N ASN A 382 0.37 17.64 3.18
CA ASN A 382 0.64 17.17 1.83
C ASN A 382 1.34 18.29 1.04
N ASP A 383 2.65 18.19 0.84
CA ASP A 383 3.42 19.22 0.13
C ASP A 383 3.08 19.25 -1.37
N PRO A 384 2.92 20.43 -2.00
CA PRO A 384 2.69 20.52 -3.44
C PRO A 384 3.78 19.83 -4.28
N PHE A 385 5.01 19.75 -3.77
CA PHE A 385 6.09 19.01 -4.46
C PHE A 385 5.72 17.54 -4.70
N ASP A 386 5.00 16.93 -3.78
CA ASP A 386 4.64 15.52 -3.84
C ASP A 386 3.22 15.32 -4.41
N TYR A 387 2.29 16.23 -4.08
CA TYR A 387 0.85 16.06 -4.31
C TYR A 387 0.22 17.06 -5.29
N ALA A 388 1.00 18.01 -5.82
CA ALA A 388 0.57 18.97 -6.85
C ALA A 388 1.75 19.40 -7.76
N ARG A 389 2.34 18.41 -8.44
CA ARG A 389 3.61 18.56 -9.20
C ARG A 389 3.54 19.52 -10.38
N ASP A 390 2.34 19.79 -10.90
CA ASP A 390 2.20 20.77 -11.95
C ASP A 390 2.21 22.19 -11.34
N ASN A 391 3.36 22.87 -11.43
CA ASN A 391 3.72 24.17 -10.84
C ASN A 391 2.81 25.40 -11.14
N ASN A 392 1.55 25.23 -11.55
CA ASN A 392 0.59 26.32 -11.77
C ASN A 392 -0.64 26.16 -10.86
N ALA A 393 -1.04 27.26 -10.18
CA ALA A 393 -2.17 27.29 -9.25
C ALA A 393 -3.54 26.88 -9.87
N ASN A 394 -3.70 26.97 -11.19
CA ASN A 394 -4.90 26.54 -11.95
C ASN A 394 -4.87 25.04 -12.35
N LYS A 395 -4.13 24.19 -11.63
CA LYS A 395 -3.92 22.77 -12.00
C LYS A 395 -4.19 21.78 -10.87
N THR A 396 -5.13 22.07 -9.98
CA THR A 396 -5.59 21.10 -8.97
C THR A 396 -7.06 20.76 -9.18
N PHE A 397 -7.60 19.80 -8.43
CA PHE A 397 -9.03 19.49 -8.47
C PHE A 397 -9.85 20.78 -8.23
N PRO A 398 -10.84 21.11 -9.08
CA PRO A 398 -11.56 20.22 -10.00
C PRO A 398 -10.95 20.03 -11.40
N ASP A 399 -10.04 20.92 -11.82
CA ASP A 399 -9.62 20.99 -13.23
C ASP A 399 -8.55 19.96 -13.60
N ARG A 400 -7.87 19.40 -12.59
CA ARG A 400 -6.85 18.35 -12.73
C ARG A 400 -6.93 17.37 -11.57
N VAL A 401 -6.20 16.25 -11.68
CA VAL A 401 -6.17 15.18 -10.66
C VAL A 401 -5.36 15.52 -9.41
N TRP A 402 -4.62 16.62 -9.43
CA TRP A 402 -3.74 17.01 -8.32
C TRP A 402 -4.50 17.54 -7.12
N MET A 403 -3.91 17.35 -5.94
CA MET A 403 -4.54 17.69 -4.68
C MET A 403 -4.68 19.21 -4.53
N PRO A 404 -5.86 19.74 -4.15
CA PRO A 404 -6.08 21.17 -3.98
C PRO A 404 -5.45 21.71 -2.68
N PRO A 405 -5.30 23.04 -2.53
CA PRO A 405 -4.66 23.66 -1.36
C PRO A 405 -5.28 23.32 -0.01
N SER A 406 -6.60 23.18 0.02
CA SER A 406 -7.39 22.80 1.20
C SER A 406 -7.65 21.28 1.27
N GLY A 407 -7.00 20.47 0.42
CA GLY A 407 -7.02 19.01 0.54
C GLY A 407 -6.07 18.54 1.63
N ALA A 408 -6.55 17.73 2.56
CA ALA A 408 -5.74 17.09 3.60
C ALA A 408 -5.96 15.58 3.59
N GLN A 409 -4.87 14.81 3.57
CA GLN A 409 -4.92 13.36 3.65
C GLN A 409 -5.27 12.91 5.07
N ARG A 410 -6.35 12.13 5.20
CA ARG A 410 -6.75 11.42 6.42
C ARG A 410 -5.99 10.10 6.52
N GLY A 411 -6.08 9.42 7.65
CA GLY A 411 -5.44 8.13 7.82
C GLY A 411 -5.37 7.67 9.28
N THR A 412 -5.16 6.38 9.46
CA THR A 412 -4.89 5.78 10.76
C THR A 412 -3.46 6.04 11.23
N LEU A 413 -3.32 6.33 12.53
CA LEU A 413 -2.03 6.34 13.25
C LEU A 413 -1.75 5.01 13.95
N LEU A 414 -2.69 4.05 13.88
CA LEU A 414 -2.56 2.75 14.53
C LEU A 414 -1.39 1.97 13.92
N LYS A 415 -0.57 1.38 14.79
CA LYS A 415 0.63 0.64 14.39
C LYS A 415 0.48 -0.88 14.42
N THR A 416 -0.76 -1.37 14.46
CA THR A 416 -1.11 -2.79 14.41
C THR A 416 -2.20 -3.00 13.39
N ASP A 417 -2.26 -4.22 12.86
CA ASP A 417 -3.37 -4.71 12.06
C ASP A 417 -4.41 -5.34 13.01
N GLY A 418 -5.69 -5.30 12.65
CA GLY A 418 -6.79 -5.83 13.47
C GLY A 418 -7.29 -4.87 14.56
N ASP A 419 -8.35 -5.27 15.26
CA ASP A 419 -8.83 -4.54 16.43
C ASP A 419 -7.72 -4.54 17.50
N PRO A 420 -7.20 -3.36 17.89
CA PRO A 420 -6.13 -3.31 18.87
C PRO A 420 -6.56 -3.80 20.26
N GLU A 421 -7.87 -3.93 20.55
CA GLU A 421 -8.35 -4.45 21.83
C GLU A 421 -8.35 -5.99 21.93
N THR A 422 -8.31 -6.73 20.81
CA THR A 422 -8.41 -8.20 20.78
C THR A 422 -7.33 -8.86 19.91
N PRO A 423 -6.04 -8.55 20.13
CA PRO A 423 -4.98 -9.13 19.30
C PRO A 423 -5.05 -10.66 19.25
N PHE A 424 -5.05 -11.24 18.04
CA PHE A 424 -5.10 -12.68 17.75
C PHE A 424 -6.45 -13.37 17.99
N PHE A 425 -7.51 -12.63 18.34
CA PHE A 425 -8.83 -13.19 18.59
C PHE A 425 -9.92 -12.33 17.93
N PRO A 426 -10.88 -12.94 17.23
CA PRO A 426 -11.91 -12.18 16.56
C PRO A 426 -12.74 -11.36 17.56
N SER A 427 -13.01 -10.11 17.22
CA SER A 427 -13.73 -9.10 17.99
C SER A 427 -15.24 -9.37 18.11
N LYS A 428 -15.62 -10.58 18.50
CA LYS A 428 -17.01 -10.91 18.79
C LYS A 428 -17.50 -10.20 20.04
N HIS A 429 -18.82 -10.08 20.16
CA HIS A 429 -19.44 -9.45 21.32
C HIS A 429 -19.07 -10.11 22.66
N TYR A 430 -18.75 -11.41 22.64
CA TYR A 430 -18.33 -12.19 23.80
C TYR A 430 -16.80 -12.26 24.00
N THR A 431 -16.00 -11.71 23.09
CA THR A 431 -14.54 -11.77 23.18
C THR A 431 -14.03 -10.86 24.29
N TYR A 432 -13.13 -11.40 25.11
CA TYR A 432 -12.45 -10.64 26.15
C TYR A 432 -11.43 -9.69 25.52
N ARG A 433 -11.48 -8.41 25.88
CA ARG A 433 -10.56 -7.37 25.40
C ARG A 433 -9.36 -7.31 26.32
N THR A 434 -8.20 -7.69 25.81
CA THR A 434 -6.97 -7.78 26.60
C THR A 434 -6.26 -6.45 26.75
N GLU A 435 -6.46 -5.55 25.80
CA GLU A 435 -5.83 -4.24 25.77
C GLU A 435 -6.86 -3.13 26.07
N ARG A 436 -6.39 -2.04 26.65
CA ARG A 436 -7.13 -0.79 26.83
C ARG A 436 -6.38 0.33 26.13
N GLU A 437 -7.11 1.39 25.78
CA GLU A 437 -6.52 2.57 25.13
C GLU A 437 -5.26 3.11 25.82
N GLU A 438 -5.26 3.22 27.16
CA GLU A 438 -4.09 3.64 27.93
C GLU A 438 -2.87 2.73 27.70
N GLN A 439 -3.07 1.41 27.70
CA GLN A 439 -1.99 0.43 27.48
C GLN A 439 -1.46 0.51 26.05
N LEU A 440 -2.36 0.66 25.08
CA LEU A 440 -2.01 0.81 23.67
C LEU A 440 -1.19 2.09 23.43
N ARG A 441 -1.54 3.19 24.10
CA ARG A 441 -0.76 4.43 24.04
C ARG A 441 0.59 4.31 24.76
N ASN A 442 0.64 3.68 25.93
CA ASN A 442 1.89 3.42 26.65
C ASN A 442 2.88 2.56 25.83
N ARG A 443 2.37 1.63 25.02
CA ARG A 443 3.16 0.79 24.11
C ARG A 443 3.48 1.42 22.76
N ARG A 444 3.09 2.69 22.54
CA ARG A 444 3.22 3.42 21.27
C ARG A 444 2.51 2.75 20.09
N ILE A 445 1.48 1.94 20.35
CA ILE A 445 0.60 1.40 19.29
C ILE A 445 -0.35 2.49 18.80
N MET A 446 -0.78 3.36 19.73
CA MET A 446 -1.43 4.64 19.47
C MET A 446 -0.53 5.78 20.00
N PRO A 447 -0.56 6.98 19.41
CA PRO A 447 0.24 8.11 19.87
C PRO A 447 -0.26 8.67 21.21
N ASN A 448 0.61 9.27 22.02
CA ASN A 448 0.19 10.03 23.23
C ASN A 448 0.09 11.54 22.99
N VAL A 449 0.39 11.98 21.78
CA VAL A 449 0.42 13.40 21.41
C VAL A 449 -0.70 13.73 20.42
N PRO A 450 -1.27 14.95 20.46
CA PRO A 450 -2.20 15.42 19.44
C PRO A 450 -1.56 15.44 18.05
N VAL A 451 -2.27 14.91 17.06
CA VAL A 451 -1.85 14.86 15.66
C VAL A 451 -2.97 15.38 14.76
N MET A 452 -2.61 16.27 13.84
CA MET A 452 -3.58 16.83 12.89
C MET A 452 -2.99 16.86 11.48
N PRO A 453 -3.68 16.30 10.48
CA PRO A 453 -3.34 16.52 9.10
C PRO A 453 -3.85 17.90 8.65
N ILE A 454 -3.14 18.56 7.74
CA ILE A 454 -3.58 19.82 7.13
C ILE A 454 -3.28 19.85 5.63
N GLY A 455 -4.05 20.67 4.90
CA GLY A 455 -3.71 21.03 3.54
C GLY A 455 -2.55 22.02 3.47
N TYR A 456 -1.87 22.09 2.33
CA TYR A 456 -0.72 22.99 2.17
C TYR A 456 -1.09 24.47 2.22
N ARG A 457 -2.36 24.84 2.01
CA ARG A 457 -2.89 26.20 2.30
C ARG A 457 -2.54 26.64 3.71
N ASP A 458 -2.73 25.76 4.69
CA ASP A 458 -2.52 26.08 6.10
C ASP A 458 -1.05 25.88 6.50
N ALA A 459 -0.35 24.91 5.87
CA ALA A 459 1.08 24.72 6.08
C ALA A 459 1.93 25.93 5.61
N VAL A 460 1.51 26.62 4.54
CA VAL A 460 2.11 27.89 4.10
C VAL A 460 2.06 28.94 5.20
N LYS A 461 0.90 29.11 5.85
CA LYS A 461 0.72 30.07 6.95
C LYS A 461 1.63 29.74 8.14
N ILE A 462 1.77 28.46 8.48
CA ILE A 462 2.71 28.01 9.52
C ILE A 462 4.13 28.39 9.13
N MET A 463 4.57 28.01 7.91
CA MET A 463 5.93 28.21 7.44
C MET A 463 6.31 29.70 7.33
N GLN A 464 5.37 30.56 6.97
CA GLN A 464 5.55 32.02 6.93
C GLN A 464 5.77 32.64 8.32
N ASN A 465 5.25 32.01 9.38
CA ASN A 465 5.39 32.44 10.76
C ASN A 465 6.57 31.78 11.49
N LEU A 466 7.44 31.05 10.78
CA LEU A 466 8.72 30.60 11.30
C LEU A 466 9.79 31.66 11.00
N ASP A 467 10.59 32.01 12.01
CA ASP A 467 11.63 33.05 11.96
C ASP A 467 13.06 32.50 12.13
N GLY A 468 13.22 31.18 12.27
CA GLY A 468 14.50 30.50 12.42
C GLY A 468 15.32 30.35 11.12
N PRO A 469 16.40 29.56 11.16
CA PRO A 469 17.29 29.39 10.02
C PRO A 469 16.58 28.75 8.84
N ARG A 470 16.91 29.25 7.63
CA ARG A 470 16.43 28.67 6.37
C ARG A 470 16.93 27.24 6.24
N VAL A 471 16.08 26.37 5.67
CA VAL A 471 16.46 25.01 5.35
C VAL A 471 17.65 25.02 4.37
N PRO A 472 18.81 24.44 4.74
CA PRO A 472 20.01 24.51 3.90
C PRO A 472 19.98 23.47 2.76
N TRP A 473 19.31 22.33 2.97
CA TRP A 473 19.28 21.22 2.01
C TRP A 473 18.16 21.38 0.99
N SER A 474 18.47 21.23 -0.30
CA SER A 474 17.47 21.26 -1.37
C SER A 474 16.40 20.17 -1.21
N GLY A 475 16.78 18.96 -0.79
CA GLY A 475 15.83 17.85 -0.62
C GLY A 475 14.78 18.03 0.49
N TRP A 476 14.98 19.00 1.38
CA TRP A 476 14.03 19.35 2.44
C TRP A 476 13.08 20.48 2.03
N LYS A 477 13.33 21.13 0.89
CA LYS A 477 12.48 22.18 0.34
C LYS A 477 11.42 21.52 -0.53
N GLY A 478 10.15 21.72 -0.18
CA GLY A 478 9.04 21.39 -1.05
C GLY A 478 8.72 22.52 -2.03
N ASN A 479 7.47 22.59 -2.46
CA ASN A 479 7.00 23.54 -3.48
C ASN A 479 5.85 24.43 -2.98
N MET A 480 5.91 24.79 -1.70
CA MET A 480 4.99 25.75 -1.10
C MET A 480 5.45 27.17 -1.43
N ASN A 481 4.51 28.11 -1.57
CA ASN A 481 4.82 29.53 -1.71
C ASN A 481 5.23 30.16 -0.36
N ALA A 482 6.29 29.62 0.25
CA ALA A 482 6.87 30.06 1.51
C ALA A 482 8.36 29.70 1.55
N THR A 483 9.15 30.51 2.27
CA THR A 483 10.55 30.15 2.52
C THR A 483 10.62 29.13 3.66
N TYR A 484 11.08 27.92 3.34
CA TYR A 484 11.24 26.83 4.30
C TYR A 484 12.28 27.17 5.38
N ARG A 485 11.88 27.04 6.64
CA ARG A 485 12.72 27.25 7.83
C ARG A 485 12.61 26.08 8.78
N LEU A 486 13.69 25.81 9.51
CA LEU A 486 13.78 24.66 10.41
C LEU A 486 13.02 24.87 11.72
N THR A 487 13.03 26.09 12.26
CA THR A 487 12.45 26.40 13.57
C THR A 487 11.78 27.78 13.56
N GLY A 488 11.01 28.08 14.61
CA GLY A 488 10.56 29.45 14.90
C GLY A 488 10.39 29.71 16.39
N SER A 489 10.34 30.99 16.77
CA SER A 489 10.05 31.47 18.12
C SER A 489 8.55 31.58 18.40
N THR A 490 7.74 31.79 17.35
CA THR A 490 6.27 31.84 17.40
C THR A 490 5.68 30.62 18.11
N ARG A 491 4.77 30.88 19.05
CA ARG A 491 4.05 29.84 19.77
C ARG A 491 2.77 29.48 19.02
N PHE A 492 2.57 28.19 18.83
CA PHE A 492 1.38 27.63 18.20
C PHE A 492 0.56 26.85 19.22
N ARG A 493 -0.75 26.78 19.00
CA ARG A 493 -1.68 25.90 19.70
C ARG A 493 -2.29 24.94 18.69
N LEU A 494 -2.09 23.65 18.94
CA LEU A 494 -2.72 22.55 18.21
C LEU A 494 -3.81 21.95 19.10
N SER A 495 -5.08 22.06 18.68
CA SER A 495 -6.22 21.52 19.42
C SER A 495 -6.87 20.38 18.62
N VAL A 496 -6.82 19.17 19.18
CA VAL A 496 -7.44 17.97 18.60
C VAL A 496 -8.63 17.52 19.43
N ASN A 497 -9.76 17.35 18.76
CA ASN A 497 -11.05 16.91 19.29
C ASN A 497 -11.41 15.56 18.67
N SER A 498 -11.04 14.48 19.33
CA SER A 498 -11.30 13.11 18.87
C SER A 498 -11.92 12.26 19.97
N ILE A 499 -12.61 11.20 19.55
CA ILE A 499 -13.20 10.21 20.44
C ILE A 499 -12.98 8.81 19.88
N THR A 500 -12.55 7.90 20.74
CA THR A 500 -12.53 6.47 20.48
C THR A 500 -13.88 5.86 20.88
N SER A 501 -14.39 4.96 20.07
CA SER A 501 -15.68 4.33 20.33
C SER A 501 -15.72 2.92 19.74
N ARG A 502 -16.34 2.00 20.48
CA ARG A 502 -16.59 0.66 19.98
C ARG A 502 -17.77 0.67 19.02
N ARG A 503 -17.54 0.29 17.77
CA ARG A 503 -18.56 0.21 16.72
C ARG A 503 -18.67 -1.21 16.20
N THR A 504 -19.85 -1.53 15.68
CA THR A 504 -20.02 -2.76 14.91
C THR A 504 -19.63 -2.48 13.48
N ILE A 505 -18.75 -3.32 12.94
CA ILE A 505 -18.40 -3.37 11.51
C ILE A 505 -18.95 -4.68 10.95
N THR A 506 -19.22 -4.71 9.65
CA THR A 506 -19.82 -5.88 8.99
C THR A 506 -19.07 -6.20 7.72
N ASN A 507 -18.47 -7.39 7.63
CA ASN A 507 -17.94 -7.91 6.36
C ASN A 507 -19.02 -8.66 5.59
N VAL A 508 -18.91 -8.68 4.26
CA VAL A 508 -19.79 -9.46 3.37
C VAL A 508 -18.96 -10.49 2.60
N ILE A 509 -19.32 -11.77 2.70
CA ILE A 509 -18.68 -12.87 2.00
C ILE A 509 -19.69 -13.54 1.06
N ALA A 510 -19.49 -13.40 -0.25
CA ALA A 510 -20.34 -13.98 -1.28
C ALA A 510 -19.63 -15.17 -1.96
N THR A 511 -20.27 -16.34 -1.94
CA THR A 511 -19.63 -17.61 -2.30
C THR A 511 -20.27 -18.26 -3.52
N MET A 512 -19.46 -18.57 -4.53
CA MET A 512 -19.80 -19.47 -5.64
C MET A 512 -19.12 -20.81 -5.40
N ARG A 513 -19.91 -21.80 -4.96
CA ARG A 513 -19.41 -23.14 -4.65
C ARG A 513 -18.86 -23.84 -5.90
N GLY A 514 -17.63 -24.36 -5.78
CA GLY A 514 -16.99 -25.15 -6.82
C GLY A 514 -17.55 -26.58 -6.96
N THR A 515 -17.23 -27.26 -8.05
CA THR A 515 -17.74 -28.61 -8.34
C THR A 515 -16.88 -29.73 -7.79
N ASP A 516 -15.56 -29.69 -8.03
CA ASP A 516 -14.69 -30.84 -7.78
C ASP A 516 -13.93 -30.69 -6.46
N GLU A 517 -13.50 -29.46 -6.15
CA GLU A 517 -12.77 -29.09 -4.93
C GLU A 517 -13.50 -27.95 -4.20
N PRO A 518 -14.76 -28.17 -3.74
CA PRO A 518 -15.55 -27.12 -3.09
C PRO A 518 -14.96 -26.62 -1.76
N ASP A 519 -14.04 -27.38 -1.17
CA ASP A 519 -13.29 -27.04 0.04
C ASP A 519 -11.94 -26.35 -0.25
N ARG A 520 -11.72 -25.87 -1.48
CA ARG A 520 -10.58 -25.02 -1.84
C ARG A 520 -11.08 -23.65 -2.28
N TYR A 521 -10.47 -22.60 -1.73
CA TYR A 521 -10.98 -21.23 -1.85
C TYR A 521 -10.04 -20.36 -2.67
N ILE A 522 -10.56 -19.71 -3.70
CA ILE A 522 -9.94 -18.56 -4.36
C ILE A 522 -10.69 -17.33 -3.88
N LEU A 523 -10.02 -16.48 -3.12
CA LEU A 523 -10.62 -15.30 -2.53
C LEU A 523 -10.28 -14.09 -3.39
N PHE A 524 -11.29 -13.31 -3.73
CA PHE A 524 -11.15 -11.96 -4.27
C PHE A 524 -11.66 -11.00 -3.20
N GLY A 525 -10.87 -10.01 -2.81
CA GLY A 525 -11.37 -9.05 -1.84
C GLY A 525 -10.86 -7.64 -2.01
N ASN A 526 -11.57 -6.78 -1.31
CA ASN A 526 -11.40 -5.35 -1.29
C ASN A 526 -12.15 -4.82 -0.06
N HIS A 527 -11.70 -3.71 0.51
CA HIS A 527 -12.48 -3.03 1.53
C HIS A 527 -13.53 -2.11 0.91
N VAL A 528 -14.48 -1.67 1.71
CA VAL A 528 -15.60 -0.84 1.26
C VAL A 528 -15.64 0.48 2.00
N ASP A 529 -15.25 0.48 3.28
CA ASP A 529 -15.20 1.71 4.07
C ASP A 529 -14.22 2.73 3.49
N ALA A 530 -14.56 4.01 3.57
CA ALA A 530 -13.69 5.08 3.12
C ALA A 530 -13.65 6.25 4.11
N TRP A 531 -12.59 7.06 4.07
CA TRP A 531 -12.54 8.30 4.86
C TRP A 531 -13.61 9.34 4.50
N VAL A 532 -14.07 9.35 3.24
CA VAL A 532 -15.11 10.26 2.71
C VAL A 532 -16.04 9.45 1.77
N GLN A 533 -16.11 9.77 0.49
CA GLN A 533 -16.90 9.06 -0.53
C GLN A 533 -16.13 7.90 -1.18
N GLY A 534 -14.80 7.93 -1.12
CA GLY A 534 -13.95 6.82 -1.54
C GLY A 534 -14.09 6.35 -2.98
N ALA A 535 -14.32 7.26 -3.94
CA ALA A 535 -14.56 6.87 -5.34
C ALA A 535 -13.41 6.06 -5.96
N ILE A 536 -12.17 6.39 -5.63
CA ILE A 536 -10.99 5.60 -5.99
C ILE A 536 -10.75 4.57 -4.89
N ASP A 537 -10.40 5.06 -3.71
CA ASP A 537 -10.06 4.25 -2.54
C ASP A 537 -11.28 4.15 -1.60
N PRO A 538 -11.99 3.01 -1.54
CA PRO A 538 -11.73 1.74 -2.25
C PRO A 538 -12.67 1.43 -3.42
N ASN A 539 -13.67 2.27 -3.69
CA ASN A 539 -14.83 1.84 -4.48
C ASN A 539 -14.53 1.50 -5.94
N SER A 540 -13.38 1.92 -6.48
CA SER A 540 -12.91 1.48 -7.79
C SER A 540 -12.64 -0.03 -7.83
N GLY A 541 -12.06 -0.58 -6.75
CA GLY A 541 -11.90 -2.02 -6.56
C GLY A 541 -13.24 -2.71 -6.32
N THR A 542 -14.08 -2.15 -5.44
CA THR A 542 -15.35 -2.76 -5.04
C THR A 542 -16.26 -2.91 -6.25
N ALA A 543 -16.35 -1.85 -7.06
CA ALA A 543 -17.13 -1.81 -8.28
C ALA A 543 -16.66 -2.83 -9.32
N THR A 544 -15.34 -3.03 -9.42
CA THR A 544 -14.73 -4.00 -10.34
C THR A 544 -15.01 -5.43 -9.91
N LEU A 545 -14.89 -5.73 -8.61
CA LEU A 545 -15.24 -7.04 -8.06
C LEU A 545 -16.74 -7.33 -8.22
N LEU A 546 -17.60 -6.32 -8.06
CA LEU A 546 -19.04 -6.49 -8.25
C LEU A 546 -19.41 -6.80 -9.72
N GLU A 547 -18.79 -6.12 -10.69
CA GLU A 547 -18.96 -6.46 -12.11
C GLU A 547 -18.39 -7.85 -12.43
N MET A 548 -17.23 -8.19 -11.87
CA MET A 548 -16.65 -9.54 -12.01
C MET A 548 -17.61 -10.61 -11.49
N ALA A 549 -18.23 -10.38 -10.34
CA ALA A 549 -19.19 -11.30 -9.76
C ALA A 549 -20.44 -11.46 -10.64
N ARG A 550 -20.95 -10.35 -11.19
CA ARG A 550 -22.08 -10.36 -12.14
C ARG A 550 -21.73 -11.17 -13.40
N VAL A 551 -20.56 -10.92 -13.98
CA VAL A 551 -20.06 -11.60 -15.19
C VAL A 551 -19.90 -13.10 -14.95
N LEU A 552 -19.22 -13.51 -13.87
CA LEU A 552 -19.05 -14.92 -13.52
C LEU A 552 -20.39 -15.63 -13.36
N ALA A 553 -21.37 -14.99 -12.69
CA ALA A 553 -22.70 -15.56 -12.52
C ALA A 553 -23.48 -15.65 -13.84
N SER A 554 -23.36 -14.66 -14.73
CA SER A 554 -24.00 -14.69 -16.06
C SER A 554 -23.43 -15.81 -16.92
N VAL A 555 -22.11 -15.82 -17.11
CA VAL A 555 -21.41 -16.81 -17.95
C VAL A 555 -21.61 -18.22 -17.39
N SER A 556 -21.51 -18.40 -16.06
CA SER A 556 -21.79 -19.68 -15.41
C SER A 556 -23.17 -20.24 -15.77
N ARG A 557 -24.20 -19.40 -15.82
CA ARG A 557 -25.57 -19.81 -16.21
C ARG A 557 -25.70 -20.07 -17.71
N GLU A 558 -25.13 -19.19 -18.55
CA GLU A 558 -25.25 -19.27 -20.01
C GLU A 558 -24.62 -20.54 -20.58
N ILE A 559 -23.39 -20.86 -20.18
CA ILE A 559 -22.67 -22.04 -20.67
C ILE A 559 -22.73 -23.24 -19.72
N LYS A 560 -23.55 -23.15 -18.66
CA LYS A 560 -23.71 -24.19 -17.64
C LYS A 560 -22.38 -24.66 -17.03
N TRP A 561 -21.45 -23.72 -16.88
CA TRP A 561 -20.14 -23.96 -16.29
C TRP A 561 -20.12 -23.58 -14.81
N ARG A 562 -19.30 -24.26 -14.01
CA ARG A 562 -18.95 -23.84 -12.65
C ARG A 562 -17.46 -23.99 -12.40
N PRO A 563 -16.87 -23.17 -11.53
CA PRO A 563 -15.44 -23.28 -11.25
C PRO A 563 -15.14 -24.60 -10.53
N ARG A 564 -13.96 -25.16 -10.80
CA ARG A 564 -13.49 -26.36 -10.12
C ARG A 564 -13.40 -26.17 -8.59
N ARG A 565 -12.91 -25.00 -8.18
CA ARG A 565 -12.74 -24.57 -6.78
C ARG A 565 -13.76 -23.52 -6.43
N THR A 566 -14.03 -23.36 -5.14
CA THR A 566 -14.94 -22.32 -4.65
C THR A 566 -14.32 -20.93 -4.83
N ILE A 567 -15.09 -20.00 -5.40
CA ILE A 567 -14.73 -18.59 -5.51
C ILE A 567 -15.47 -17.82 -4.41
N MET A 568 -14.76 -16.96 -3.69
CA MET A 568 -15.30 -16.12 -2.62
C MET A 568 -14.99 -14.66 -2.89
N PHE A 569 -16.02 -13.82 -2.98
CA PHE A 569 -15.88 -12.37 -2.96
C PHE A 569 -15.99 -11.88 -1.52
N CYS A 570 -14.97 -11.18 -1.05
CA CYS A 570 -14.82 -10.77 0.32
C CYS A 570 -14.76 -9.24 0.39
N GLN A 571 -15.82 -8.63 0.92
CA GLN A 571 -15.93 -7.19 1.11
C GLN A 571 -15.63 -6.88 2.58
N TRP A 572 -14.56 -6.13 2.81
CA TRP A 572 -14.06 -5.82 4.16
C TRP A 572 -14.55 -4.45 4.62
N ASP A 573 -14.85 -4.34 5.92
CA ASP A 573 -15.12 -3.07 6.60
C ASP A 573 -13.94 -2.71 7.53
N ALA A 574 -13.81 -1.44 7.89
CA ALA A 574 -12.75 -0.87 8.72
C ALA A 574 -11.30 -1.19 8.29
N GLU A 575 -11.01 -1.24 6.98
CA GLU A 575 -9.63 -1.31 6.50
C GLU A 575 -8.86 -0.04 6.86
N GLU A 576 -9.49 1.12 6.66
CA GLU A 576 -8.87 2.44 6.81
C GLU A 576 -8.37 2.67 8.24
N PHE A 577 -8.94 1.92 9.19
CA PHE A 577 -8.63 1.96 10.61
C PHE A 577 -7.52 1.01 11.05
N GLY A 578 -6.96 0.21 10.15
CA GLY A 578 -5.89 -0.75 10.44
C GLY A 578 -6.20 -2.18 10.01
N LEU A 579 -6.69 -2.37 8.78
CA LEU A 579 -7.03 -3.69 8.23
C LEU A 579 -7.99 -4.49 9.12
N ILE A 580 -8.90 -3.82 9.85
CA ILE A 580 -9.59 -4.44 10.97
C ILE A 580 -10.51 -5.56 10.48
N GLY A 581 -11.47 -5.29 9.59
CA GLY A 581 -12.44 -6.31 9.19
C GLY A 581 -11.81 -7.56 8.56
N SER A 582 -10.81 -7.39 7.70
CA SER A 582 -10.12 -8.53 7.09
C SER A 582 -9.31 -9.35 8.12
N SER A 583 -8.66 -8.67 9.07
CA SER A 583 -7.90 -9.32 10.15
C SER A 583 -8.82 -10.09 11.09
N GLU A 584 -9.93 -9.49 11.55
CA GLU A 584 -10.89 -10.17 12.44
C GLU A 584 -11.47 -11.44 11.79
N TRP A 585 -11.73 -11.40 10.48
CA TRP A 585 -12.22 -12.55 9.75
C TRP A 585 -11.16 -13.64 9.59
N VAL A 586 -9.90 -13.26 9.36
CA VAL A 586 -8.79 -14.22 9.35
C VAL A 586 -8.59 -14.84 10.73
N GLU A 587 -8.76 -14.09 11.82
CA GLU A 587 -8.66 -14.60 13.18
C GLU A 587 -9.80 -15.57 13.52
N GLU A 588 -11.04 -15.27 13.10
CA GLU A 588 -12.18 -16.18 13.26
C GLU A 588 -12.01 -17.49 12.47
N PHE A 589 -11.49 -17.40 11.24
CA PHE A 589 -11.42 -18.53 10.31
C PHE A 589 -9.99 -19.02 10.04
N MET A 590 -9.05 -18.75 10.96
CA MET A 590 -7.63 -19.03 10.78
C MET A 590 -7.36 -20.48 10.34
N LYS A 591 -7.95 -21.44 11.06
CA LYS A 591 -7.73 -22.88 10.82
C LYS A 591 -8.24 -23.34 9.45
N PRO A 592 -9.52 -23.12 9.06
CA PRO A 592 -9.97 -23.51 7.73
C PRO A 592 -9.22 -22.77 6.63
N LEU A 593 -8.93 -21.47 6.77
CA LEU A 593 -8.20 -20.71 5.75
C LEU A 593 -6.79 -21.26 5.53
N GLN A 594 -6.03 -21.56 6.59
CA GLN A 594 -4.70 -22.15 6.50
C GLN A 594 -4.67 -23.47 5.71
N GLN A 595 -5.76 -24.24 5.73
CA GLN A 595 -5.84 -25.54 5.07
C GLN A 595 -6.44 -25.50 3.67
N ARG A 596 -7.23 -24.46 3.36
CA ARG A 596 -8.16 -24.46 2.23
C ARG A 596 -8.03 -23.27 1.30
N ALA A 597 -7.54 -22.13 1.78
CA ALA A 597 -7.29 -20.97 0.93
C ALA A 597 -6.13 -21.25 -0.01
N VAL A 598 -6.38 -21.15 -1.32
CA VAL A 598 -5.38 -21.38 -2.36
C VAL A 598 -4.68 -20.06 -2.71
N ALA A 599 -5.45 -18.99 -2.87
CA ALA A 599 -4.94 -17.65 -3.14
C ALA A 599 -5.94 -16.59 -2.66
N MET A 600 -5.41 -15.44 -2.26
CA MET A 600 -6.16 -14.20 -2.03
C MET A 600 -5.67 -13.16 -3.04
N ILE A 601 -6.59 -12.64 -3.83
CA ILE A 601 -6.35 -11.60 -4.82
C ILE A 601 -7.03 -10.34 -4.30
N ASN A 602 -6.22 -9.37 -3.88
CA ASN A 602 -6.71 -8.09 -3.41
C ASN A 602 -6.76 -7.10 -4.58
N VAL A 603 -7.89 -6.42 -4.76
CA VAL A 603 -8.04 -5.33 -5.72
C VAL A 603 -8.52 -4.13 -4.95
N ASP A 604 -7.58 -3.30 -4.52
CA ASP A 604 -7.89 -2.21 -3.59
C ASP A 604 -8.34 -0.95 -4.30
N ASN A 605 -7.34 -0.25 -4.82
CA ASN A 605 -7.49 0.94 -5.60
C ASN A 605 -7.08 0.66 -7.05
N ILE A 606 -7.96 1.03 -7.98
CA ILE A 606 -7.65 1.09 -9.40
C ILE A 606 -7.53 2.56 -9.73
N ASN A 607 -6.30 3.04 -9.86
CA ASN A 607 -5.98 4.41 -10.18
C ASN A 607 -5.12 4.50 -11.45
N GLY A 608 -5.31 5.59 -12.21
CA GLY A 608 -4.56 5.86 -13.43
C GLY A 608 -4.91 4.98 -14.63
N ASN A 609 -4.19 5.21 -15.72
CA ASN A 609 -4.41 4.57 -17.02
C ASN A 609 -3.10 4.24 -17.76
N THR A 610 -1.96 4.26 -17.06
CA THR A 610 -0.63 4.17 -17.68
C THR A 610 -0.11 2.74 -17.80
N THR A 611 -0.01 2.01 -16.68
CA THR A 611 0.54 0.64 -16.68
C THR A 611 -0.01 -0.17 -15.51
N ILE A 612 0.00 -1.49 -15.64
CA ILE A 612 -0.35 -2.41 -14.56
C ILE A 612 0.80 -2.50 -13.55
N SER A 613 0.48 -2.46 -12.26
CA SER A 613 1.42 -2.69 -11.16
C SER A 613 0.91 -3.85 -10.31
N VAL A 614 1.76 -4.84 -10.06
CA VAL A 614 1.39 -6.05 -9.34
C VAL A 614 2.38 -6.36 -8.23
N LYS A 615 1.87 -6.57 -7.02
CA LYS A 615 2.62 -7.10 -5.87
C LYS A 615 2.08 -8.49 -5.55
N ALA A 616 2.92 -9.52 -5.65
CA ALA A 616 2.49 -10.88 -5.40
C ALA A 616 3.64 -11.75 -4.86
N VAL A 617 3.28 -12.86 -4.21
CA VAL A 617 4.24 -13.91 -3.89
C VAL A 617 4.75 -14.57 -5.18
N PRO A 618 6.01 -15.07 -5.24
CA PRO A 618 6.59 -15.64 -6.46
C PRO A 618 5.79 -16.80 -7.08
N LEU A 619 5.01 -17.52 -6.26
CA LEU A 619 4.15 -18.62 -6.71
C LEU A 619 3.08 -18.19 -7.72
N LEU A 620 2.65 -16.92 -7.68
CA LEU A 620 1.64 -16.38 -8.60
C LEU A 620 2.24 -15.80 -9.89
N TYR A 621 3.58 -15.73 -10.01
CA TYR A 621 4.24 -15.04 -11.12
C TYR A 621 3.75 -15.51 -12.50
N ARG A 622 3.79 -16.83 -12.76
CA ARG A 622 3.34 -17.38 -14.05
C ARG A 622 1.87 -17.12 -14.31
N ALA A 623 1.02 -17.34 -13.31
CA ALA A 623 -0.43 -17.11 -13.44
C ALA A 623 -0.74 -15.64 -13.78
N ILE A 624 0.00 -14.69 -13.21
CA ILE A 624 -0.14 -13.26 -13.50
C ILE A 624 0.33 -12.97 -14.93
N VAL A 625 1.54 -13.41 -15.30
CA VAL A 625 2.11 -13.16 -16.64
C VAL A 625 1.20 -13.74 -17.73
N ASP A 626 0.76 -14.99 -17.57
CA ASP A 626 -0.12 -15.67 -18.51
C ASP A 626 -1.50 -14.99 -18.60
N ALA A 627 -2.01 -14.44 -17.49
CA ALA A 627 -3.27 -13.68 -17.49
C ALA A 627 -3.13 -12.32 -18.18
N THR A 628 -2.01 -11.62 -17.99
CA THR A 628 -1.75 -10.31 -18.63
C THR A 628 -1.38 -10.39 -20.10
N ALA A 629 -1.00 -11.58 -20.59
CA ALA A 629 -0.68 -11.81 -22.00
C ALA A 629 -1.91 -12.08 -22.88
N LYS A 630 -3.08 -12.29 -22.25
CA LYS A 630 -4.38 -12.42 -22.91
C LYS A 630 -5.04 -11.06 -23.06
#